data_AF-A0A397J9E9-F1
#
_entry.id   AF-A0A397J9E9-F1
#
_cell.length_a   1.000
_cell.length_b   1.000
_cell.length_c   1.000
_cell.angle_alpha   90.00
_cell.angle_beta   90.00
_cell.angle_gamma   90.00
#
_symmetry.space_group_name_H-M   'P 1'
#
loop_
_entity.id
_entity.type
_entity.pdbx_description
1 polymer ?
#
loop_
_entity_poly.entity_id
_entity_poly.type
_entity_poly.pdbx_seq_one_letter_code
_entity_poly.pdbx_strand_id
1 'polypeptide(L)'
;MIVHLALQCPKPPPEVRALYLEILNNGSFNDNDDNNSSKRSKPYKQSKITNHVERLTVTDDKQRRCSRALTKFFVTCGVPLWIVENPFFIDYSKELCPGFQVLKRTILSTTMINVETATVIAEMKKKLSNETNLTLGLDR
;
A
#
# COMPACT_ATOMS: atom_id res chain seq x y z
N MET A 1 23.63 6.36 11.28
CA MET A 1 24.26 7.50 12.03
C MET A 1 23.42 8.77 11.95
N ILE A 2 23.04 9.24 10.74
CA ILE A 2 22.24 10.44 10.48
C ILE A 2 20.89 10.43 11.24
N VAL A 3 20.07 9.38 11.08
CA VAL A 3 18.76 9.24 11.75
C VAL A 3 18.88 9.31 13.28
N HIS A 4 19.91 8.68 13.83
CA HIS A 4 20.14 8.66 15.27
C HIS A 4 20.46 10.07 15.80
N LEU A 5 21.35 10.82 15.14
CA LEU A 5 21.73 12.17 15.55
C LEU A 5 20.58 13.18 15.44
N ALA A 6 19.70 13.03 14.45
CA ALA A 6 18.54 13.90 14.25
C ALA A 6 17.38 13.63 15.22
N LEU A 7 17.06 12.35 15.48
CA LEU A 7 15.78 11.96 16.10
C LEU A 7 15.91 11.20 17.43
N GLN A 8 17.00 10.46 17.64
CA GLN A 8 17.12 9.50 18.74
C GLN A 8 18.17 9.90 19.78
N CYS A 9 19.06 10.84 19.44
CA CYS A 9 20.06 11.34 20.36
C CYS A 9 19.38 12.17 21.47
N PRO A 10 19.60 11.86 22.77
CA PRO A 10 18.92 12.56 23.86
C PRO A 10 19.38 14.01 24.07
N LYS A 11 20.65 14.34 23.75
CA LYS A 11 21.26 15.67 23.96
C LYS A 11 22.23 16.08 22.84
N PRO A 12 21.81 16.11 21.56
CA PRO A 12 22.64 16.68 20.50
C PRO A 12 22.66 18.21 20.62
N PRO A 13 23.78 18.88 20.25
CA PRO A 13 23.76 20.32 20.04
C PRO A 13 22.66 20.72 19.05
N PRO A 14 21.90 21.81 19.28
CA PRO A 14 20.76 22.19 18.43
C PRO A 14 21.11 22.36 16.95
N GLU A 15 22.27 22.94 16.67
CA GLU A 15 22.81 23.15 15.32
C GLU A 15 23.06 21.84 14.59
N VAL A 16 23.64 20.86 15.29
CA VAL A 16 23.90 19.51 14.78
C VAL A 16 22.57 18.83 14.47
N ARG A 17 21.58 18.93 15.36
CA ARG A 17 20.26 18.33 15.14
C ARG A 17 19.54 18.95 13.94
N ALA A 18 19.58 20.27 13.80
CA ALA A 18 18.97 20.97 12.67
C ALA A 18 19.61 20.57 11.33
N LEU A 19 20.95 20.53 11.28
CA LEU A 19 21.68 20.09 10.09
C LEU A 19 21.29 18.67 9.68
N TYR A 20 21.27 17.72 10.62
CA TYR A 20 20.92 16.34 10.30
C TYR A 20 19.43 16.15 9.97
N LEU A 21 18.54 16.98 10.50
CA LEU A 21 17.13 17.02 10.09
C LEU A 21 16.97 17.53 8.65
N GLU A 22 17.73 18.55 8.26
CA GLU A 22 17.74 19.07 6.88
C GLU A 22 18.29 18.04 5.89
N ILE A 23 19.37 17.33 6.26
CA ILE A 23 19.92 16.21 5.47
C ILE A 23 18.85 15.11 5.27
N LEU A 24 18.08 14.77 6.31
CA LEU A 24 16.98 13.81 6.22
C LEU A 24 15.84 14.31 5.32
N ASN A 25 15.47 15.58 5.44
CA ASN A 25 14.39 16.18 4.64
C ASN A 25 14.73 16.25 3.14
N ASN A 26 16.01 16.42 2.81
CA ASN A 26 16.49 16.47 1.43
C ASN A 26 16.68 15.07 0.80
N GLY A 27 16.28 14.00 1.50
CA GLY A 27 16.24 12.65 0.94
C GLY A 27 17.60 11.98 0.73
N SER A 28 18.67 12.47 1.39
CA SER A 28 19.99 11.81 1.38
C SER A 28 19.95 10.56 2.28
N PHE A 29 19.17 9.57 1.87
CA PHE A 29 19.42 8.19 2.21
C PHE A 29 20.62 7.76 1.36
N ASN A 30 21.84 8.06 1.83
CA ASN A 30 23.04 7.54 1.20
C ASN A 30 23.08 6.02 1.40
N ASP A 31 22.36 5.28 0.55
CA ASP A 31 22.87 4.00 0.08
C ASP A 31 23.99 4.37 -0.90
N ASN A 32 25.23 4.26 -0.41
CA ASN A 32 26.41 4.40 -1.25
C ASN A 32 26.45 3.25 -2.25
N ASP A 33 25.76 3.38 -3.38
CA ASP A 33 26.11 2.65 -4.59
C ASP A 33 27.16 3.48 -5.33
N ASP A 34 28.42 3.17 -5.02
CA ASP A 34 29.59 3.75 -5.64
C ASP A 34 29.63 3.44 -7.15
N ASN A 35 29.59 4.52 -7.94
CA ASN A 35 30.40 4.78 -9.13
C ASN A 35 30.47 3.74 -10.26
N ASN A 36 30.02 4.13 -11.46
CA ASN A 36 30.96 4.67 -12.46
C ASN A 36 30.25 5.13 -13.75
N SER A 37 30.48 6.40 -14.08
CA SER A 37 30.14 7.00 -15.37
C SER A 37 31.12 6.56 -16.47
N SER A 38 30.64 6.08 -17.62
CA SER A 38 31.08 6.62 -18.91
C SER A 38 30.22 6.12 -20.08
N LYS A 39 29.72 7.08 -20.85
CA LYS A 39 29.68 7.15 -22.33
C LYS A 39 28.37 7.80 -22.81
N ARG A 40 28.54 9.06 -23.19
CA ARG A 40 27.57 9.94 -23.81
C ARG A 40 27.17 9.38 -25.19
N SER A 41 26.00 8.77 -25.29
CA SER A 41 25.29 8.59 -26.55
C SER A 41 24.05 9.48 -26.56
N LYS A 42 23.79 10.15 -27.69
CA LYS A 42 22.71 11.12 -27.92
C LYS A 42 21.38 10.64 -27.31
N PRO A 43 20.61 11.48 -26.61
CA PRO A 43 19.39 11.04 -25.96
C PRO A 43 18.33 10.81 -27.04
N TYR A 44 18.21 9.57 -27.52
CA TYR A 44 16.93 9.10 -28.01
C TYR A 44 15.95 9.35 -26.85
N LYS A 45 14.95 10.23 -27.04
CA LYS A 45 13.87 10.44 -26.07
C LYS A 45 13.01 9.18 -26.02
N GLN A 46 13.59 8.08 -25.51
CA GLN A 46 12.79 6.97 -25.05
C GLN A 46 12.00 7.52 -23.88
N SER A 47 10.67 7.55 -24.00
CA SER A 47 9.82 7.69 -22.83
C SER A 47 10.27 6.66 -21.81
N LYS A 48 10.56 7.10 -20.58
CA LYS A 48 10.87 6.17 -19.50
C LYS A 48 9.76 5.12 -19.46
N ILE A 49 10.12 3.86 -19.24
CA ILE A 49 9.14 2.75 -19.13
C ILE A 49 8.04 3.10 -18.11
N THR A 50 8.39 3.87 -17.07
CA THR A 50 7.45 4.45 -16.10
C THR A 50 6.28 5.17 -16.76
N ASN A 51 6.50 5.97 -17.81
CA ASN A 51 5.44 6.69 -18.51
C ASN A 51 4.45 5.76 -19.23
N HIS A 52 4.87 4.54 -19.58
CA HIS A 52 4.02 3.54 -20.22
C HIS A 52 3.25 2.68 -19.20
N VAL A 53 3.75 2.62 -17.96
CA VAL A 53 3.23 1.82 -16.83
C VAL A 53 2.34 2.66 -15.91
N GLU A 54 2.62 3.94 -15.74
CA GLU A 54 1.80 4.96 -15.07
C GLU A 54 0.62 5.37 -15.95
N ARG A 55 -0.18 4.39 -16.37
CA ARG A 55 -1.47 4.71 -16.96
C ARG A 55 -2.32 5.44 -15.92
N LEU A 56 -2.58 6.71 -16.19
CA LEU A 56 -3.55 7.55 -15.46
C LEU A 56 -4.95 6.91 -15.42
N THR A 57 -5.24 5.97 -16.31
CA THR A 57 -6.51 5.26 -16.39
C THR A 57 -6.37 3.79 -15.98
N VAL A 58 -7.09 3.42 -14.93
CA VAL A 58 -7.26 2.06 -14.45
C VAL A 58 -8.51 1.47 -15.12
N THR A 59 -8.42 0.23 -15.63
CA THR A 59 -9.59 -0.48 -16.15
C THR A 59 -10.51 -0.91 -15.01
N ASP A 60 -11.81 -1.04 -15.26
CA ASP A 60 -12.78 -1.46 -14.23
C ASP A 60 -12.40 -2.79 -13.57
N ASP A 61 -11.83 -3.72 -14.34
CA ASP A 61 -11.31 -4.99 -13.81
C ASP A 61 -10.16 -4.79 -12.81
N LYS A 62 -9.21 -3.91 -13.12
CA LYS A 62 -8.08 -3.61 -12.22
C LYS A 62 -8.59 -2.87 -10.98
N GLN A 63 -9.51 -1.91 -11.15
CA GLN A 63 -10.18 -1.21 -10.07
C GLN A 63 -10.88 -2.19 -9.12
N ARG A 64 -11.63 -3.15 -9.67
CA ARG A 64 -12.33 -4.20 -8.90
C ARG A 64 -11.35 -5.12 -8.16
N ARG A 65 -10.27 -5.57 -8.82
CA ARG A 65 -9.25 -6.43 -8.19
C ARG A 65 -8.53 -5.72 -7.05
N CYS A 66 -8.11 -4.47 -7.25
CA CYS A 66 -7.49 -3.64 -6.21
C CYS A 66 -8.45 -3.40 -5.04
N SER A 67 -9.69 -3.00 -5.32
CA SER A 67 -10.75 -2.81 -4.32
C SER A 67 -10.97 -4.07 -3.48
N ARG A 68 -11.02 -5.24 -4.12
CA ARG A 68 -11.15 -6.54 -3.45
C ARG A 68 -9.95 -6.86 -2.57
N ALA A 69 -8.73 -6.71 -3.09
CA ALA A 69 -7.50 -6.94 -2.33
C ALA A 69 -7.44 -6.02 -1.09
N LEU A 70 -7.81 -4.76 -1.26
CA LEU A 70 -7.87 -3.78 -0.18
C LEU A 70 -8.92 -4.16 0.86
N THR A 71 -10.11 -4.57 0.44
CA THR A 71 -11.16 -5.03 1.36
C THR A 71 -10.67 -6.18 2.23
N LYS A 72 -9.98 -7.16 1.63
CA LYS A 72 -9.40 -8.28 2.36
C LYS A 72 -8.38 -7.79 3.38
N PHE A 73 -7.44 -6.93 2.98
CA PHE A 73 -6.44 -6.36 3.90
C PHE A 73 -7.10 -5.68 5.11
N PHE A 74 -8.11 -4.83 4.89
CA PHE A 74 -8.78 -4.15 6.00
C PHE A 74 -9.44 -5.13 6.97
N VAL A 75 -10.12 -6.15 6.46
CA VAL A 75 -10.82 -7.14 7.29
C VAL A 75 -9.83 -8.07 8.00
N THR A 76 -8.86 -8.64 7.28
CA THR A 76 -7.94 -9.64 7.83
C THR A 76 -6.90 -9.06 8.77
N CYS A 77 -6.51 -7.81 8.57
CA CYS A 77 -5.54 -7.13 9.44
C CYS A 77 -6.21 -6.26 10.52
N GLY A 78 -7.55 -6.26 10.60
CA GLY A 78 -8.29 -5.47 11.59
C GLY A 78 -8.09 -3.95 11.43
N VAL A 79 -7.83 -3.48 10.22
CA VAL A 79 -7.61 -2.05 9.97
C VAL A 79 -8.94 -1.32 10.09
N PRO A 80 -9.04 -0.25 10.90
CA PRO A 80 -10.26 0.52 11.00
C PRO A 80 -10.70 1.08 9.65
N LEU A 81 -11.96 0.86 9.27
CA LEU A 81 -12.47 1.24 7.94
C LEU A 81 -12.40 2.75 7.68
N TRP A 82 -12.29 3.59 8.71
CA TRP A 82 -12.14 5.03 8.54
C TRP A 82 -10.81 5.45 7.88
N ILE A 83 -9.80 4.59 7.94
CA ILE A 83 -8.48 4.82 7.32
C ILE A 83 -8.59 4.95 5.80
N VAL A 84 -9.55 4.29 5.15
CA VAL A 84 -9.70 4.32 3.69
C VAL A 84 -9.98 5.72 3.14
N GLU A 85 -10.54 6.60 3.97
CA GLU A 85 -10.83 8.00 3.63
C GLU A 85 -9.80 8.97 4.22
N ASN A 86 -8.76 8.47 4.90
CA ASN A 86 -7.70 9.31 5.44
C ASN A 86 -6.85 9.90 4.29
N PRO A 87 -6.56 11.21 4.28
CA PRO A 87 -5.77 11.83 3.21
C PRO A 87 -4.42 11.16 2.95
N PHE A 88 -3.68 10.77 3.99
CA PHE A 88 -2.39 10.10 3.84
C PHE A 88 -2.52 8.72 3.19
N PHE A 89 -3.61 8.02 3.46
CA PHE A 89 -3.89 6.73 2.82
C PHE A 89 -4.29 6.90 1.35
N ILE A 90 -5.05 7.95 1.05
CA ILE A 90 -5.43 8.31 -0.32
C ILE A 90 -4.17 8.67 -1.12
N ASP A 91 -3.29 9.50 -0.55
CA ASP A 91 -2.03 9.90 -1.20
C ASP A 91 -1.13 8.69 -1.42
N TYR A 92 -0.92 7.85 -0.40
CA TYR A 92 -0.21 6.57 -0.54
C TYR A 92 -0.78 5.70 -1.67
N SER A 93 -2.11 5.57 -1.75
CA SER A 93 -2.77 4.78 -2.78
C SER A 93 -2.57 5.34 -4.18
N LYS A 94 -2.52 6.68 -4.32
CA LYS A 94 -2.25 7.37 -5.59
C LYS A 94 -0.79 7.26 -6.02
N GLU A 95 0.15 7.32 -5.08
CA GLU A 95 1.57 7.08 -5.37
C GLU A 95 1.80 5.66 -5.91
N LEU A 96 1.06 4.66 -5.40
CA LEU A 96 1.11 3.30 -5.93
C LEU A 96 0.40 3.15 -7.28
N CYS A 97 -0.73 3.83 -7.47
CA CYS A 97 -1.50 3.77 -8.70
C CYS A 97 -2.32 5.06 -8.91
N PRO A 98 -1.84 6.02 -9.71
CA PRO A 98 -2.46 7.35 -9.82
C PRO A 98 -3.92 7.32 -10.29
N GLY A 99 -4.27 6.36 -11.15
CA GLY A 99 -5.63 6.20 -11.67
C GLY A 99 -6.57 5.38 -10.77
N PHE A 100 -6.09 4.83 -9.65
CA PHE A 100 -6.92 4.05 -8.74
C PHE A 100 -7.81 4.97 -7.91
N GLN A 101 -9.12 4.70 -7.94
CA GLN A 101 -10.06 5.42 -7.09
C GLN A 101 -10.22 4.69 -5.78
N VAL A 102 -9.77 5.30 -4.68
CA VAL A 102 -9.94 4.71 -3.35
C VAL A 102 -11.43 4.63 -3.01
N LEU A 103 -11.86 3.48 -2.48
CA LEU A 103 -13.23 3.24 -2.07
C LEU A 103 -13.63 4.20 -0.94
N LYS A 104 -14.89 4.65 -0.94
CA LYS A 104 -15.48 5.27 0.25
C LYS A 104 -15.70 4.24 1.33
N ARG A 105 -15.63 4.66 2.59
CA ARG A 105 -15.89 3.82 3.77
C ARG A 105 -17.24 3.14 3.68
N THR A 106 -18.27 3.86 3.23
CA THR A 106 -19.63 3.34 3.07
C THR A 106 -19.68 2.18 2.09
N ILE A 107 -19.10 2.35 0.90
CA ILE A 107 -19.06 1.30 -0.14
C ILE A 107 -18.26 0.09 0.35
N LEU A 108 -17.15 0.35 1.05
CA LEU A 108 -16.33 -0.70 1.65
C LEU A 108 -17.15 -1.52 2.67
N SER A 109 -17.82 -0.85 3.60
CA SER A 109 -18.57 -1.51 4.68
C SER A 109 -19.87 -2.18 4.23
N THR A 110 -20.62 -1.57 3.32
CA THR A 110 -21.98 -2.05 2.97
C THR A 110 -22.02 -2.92 1.72
N THR A 111 -21.06 -2.79 0.81
CA THR A 111 -21.07 -3.52 -0.46
C THR A 111 -19.93 -4.53 -0.51
N MET A 112 -18.69 -4.07 -0.40
CA MET A 112 -17.52 -4.94 -0.66
C MET A 112 -17.39 -6.06 0.37
N ILE A 113 -17.50 -5.73 1.66
CA ILE A 113 -17.45 -6.74 2.73
C ILE A 113 -18.60 -7.74 2.59
N ASN A 114 -19.81 -7.28 2.24
CA ASN A 114 -20.96 -8.17 2.07
C ASN A 114 -20.78 -9.12 0.88
N VAL A 115 -20.26 -8.64 -0.25
CA VAL A 115 -19.96 -9.46 -1.43
C VAL A 115 -18.89 -10.51 -1.11
N GLU A 116 -17.79 -10.14 -0.44
CA GLU A 116 -16.75 -11.09 -0.04
C GLU A 116 -17.27 -12.10 1.00
N THR A 117 -18.05 -11.65 1.99
CA THR A 117 -18.68 -12.52 2.99
C THR A 117 -19.59 -13.55 2.31
N ALA A 118 -20.44 -13.12 1.38
CA ALA A 118 -21.32 -14.02 0.63
C ALA A 118 -20.52 -15.04 -0.20
N THR A 119 -19.42 -14.60 -0.83
CA THR A 119 -18.52 -15.47 -1.60
C THR A 119 -17.89 -16.54 -0.71
N VAL A 120 -17.35 -16.14 0.46
CA VAL A 120 -16.77 -17.07 1.42
C VAL A 120 -17.81 -18.04 1.95
N ILE A 121 -19.01 -17.58 2.32
CA ILE A 121 -20.10 -18.45 2.79
C ILE A 121 -20.46 -19.48 1.71
N ALA A 122 -20.58 -19.07 0.45
CA ALA A 122 -20.89 -19.99 -0.66
C ALA A 122 -19.79 -21.03 -0.87
N GLU A 123 -18.52 -20.62 -0.84
CA GLU A 123 -17.37 -21.52 -0.92
C GLU A 123 -17.31 -22.50 0.26
N MET A 124 -17.54 -22.02 1.48
CA MET A 124 -17.56 -22.85 2.68
C MET A 124 -18.71 -23.85 2.66
N LYS A 125 -19.91 -23.44 2.25
CA LYS A 125 -21.06 -24.34 2.06
C LYS A 125 -20.74 -25.44 1.05
N LYS A 126 -20.13 -25.08 -0.08
CA LYS A 126 -19.72 -26.05 -1.12
C LYS A 126 -18.66 -27.03 -0.61
N LYS A 127 -17.68 -26.56 0.17
CA LYS A 127 -16.68 -27.45 0.78
C LYS A 127 -17.35 -28.39 1.77
N LEU A 128 -18.17 -27.85 2.67
CA LEU A 128 -18.86 -28.62 3.71
C LEU A 128 -19.80 -29.69 3.12
N SER A 129 -20.50 -29.40 2.02
CA SER A 129 -21.38 -30.38 1.37
C SER A 129 -20.65 -31.57 0.76
N ASN A 130 -19.34 -31.45 0.51
CA ASN A 130 -18.52 -32.51 -0.06
C ASN A 130 -17.83 -33.36 1.02
N GLU A 131 -17.84 -32.92 2.28
CA GLU A 131 -17.21 -33.62 3.40
C GLU A 131 -18.19 -34.58 4.07
N THR A 132 -17.65 -35.65 4.65
CA THR A 132 -18.41 -36.62 5.46
C THR A 132 -17.83 -36.68 6.87
N ASN A 133 -18.62 -37.12 7.86
CA ASN A 133 -18.19 -37.25 9.27
C ASN A 133 -17.80 -35.93 9.96
N LEU A 134 -18.49 -34.84 9.62
CA LEU A 134 -18.33 -33.54 10.28
C LEU A 134 -18.87 -33.57 11.71
N THR A 135 -18.11 -33.05 12.66
CA THR A 135 -18.52 -32.91 14.06
C THR A 135 -18.47 -31.44 14.48
N LEU A 136 -19.49 -30.97 15.20
CA LEU A 136 -19.50 -29.61 15.76
C LEU A 136 -18.85 -29.62 17.15
N GLY A 137 -17.78 -28.86 17.31
CA GLY A 137 -17.19 -28.59 18.63
C GLY A 137 -17.86 -27.38 19.27
N LEU A 138 -18.27 -27.51 20.52
CA LEU A 138 -18.70 -26.38 21.35
C LEU A 138 -17.50 -25.91 22.19
N ASP A 139 -17.15 -24.64 22.06
CA ASP A 139 -16.15 -24.01 22.93
C ASP A 139 -16.81 -23.66 24.28
N ARG A 140 -16.12 -23.92 25.40
CA ARG A 140 -16.66 -23.78 26.77
C ARG A 140 -16.19 -22.50 27.45
#